data_AF-A0A210PG68-F1
#
_entry.id   AF-A0A210PG68-F1
#
_cell.length_a   1.000
_cell.length_b   1.000
_cell.length_c   1.000
_cell.angle_alpha   90.00
_cell.angle_beta   90.00
_cell.angle_gamma   90.00
#
_symmetry.space_group_name_H-M   'P 1'
#
loop_
_entity.id
_entity.type
_entity.pdbx_description
1 polymer ?
#
loop_
_entity_poly.entity_id
_entity_poly.type
_entity_poly.pdbx_seq_one_letter_code
_entity_poly.pdbx_strand_id
1 'polypeptide(L)'
;MYYCDVYYCDMYHSDMYYCDKYHSDKYYCDMYHCDKYYCDMYHCYMFYCDKYHCDKCYCDMYHCDKYHCDVCHYNKYYCDKYYCYMYHCDMYYCDMNHCEKYYCDVYYCDMYHSDMYYCDKYHCDMYYCDKYYCDKYHCDKCYCDMYHCDKYCFDVYHCDKYYCEVYHCDVYHYDKYYCDKYHSDKYYCDMYHSDKYYCDMYHCYMFYCDKYHCDK
;
A
#
# COMPACT_ATOMS: atom_id res chain seq x y z
N MET A 1 11.52 -18.53 18.57
CA MET A 1 11.96 -17.12 18.52
C MET A 1 13.36 -17.10 17.90
N TYR A 2 13.48 -16.54 16.71
CA TYR A 2 14.76 -16.41 16.00
C TYR A 2 15.16 -14.92 15.99
N TYR A 3 16.40 -14.64 16.38
CA TYR A 3 16.99 -13.30 16.42
C TYR A 3 18.25 -13.27 15.58
N CYS A 4 18.37 -12.23 14.77
CA CYS A 4 19.50 -12.01 13.89
C CYS A 4 19.84 -10.51 13.88
N ASP A 5 21.02 -10.17 14.42
CA ASP A 5 21.36 -8.78 14.74
C ASP A 5 21.93 -7.99 13.55
N VAL A 6 22.83 -8.58 12.75
CA VAL A 6 23.43 -7.94 11.55
C VAL A 6 23.85 -8.99 10.52
N TYR A 7 23.43 -8.83 9.25
CA TYR A 7 23.85 -9.69 8.12
C TYR A 7 24.28 -8.87 6.89
N TYR A 8 25.33 -9.36 6.21
CA TYR A 8 25.77 -8.93 4.89
C TYR A 8 25.74 -10.15 3.97
N CYS A 9 24.97 -10.10 2.88
CA CYS A 9 24.95 -11.17 1.90
C CYS A 9 24.46 -10.68 0.54
N ASP A 10 25.03 -11.20 -0.55
CA ASP A 10 24.58 -10.88 -1.91
C ASP A 10 23.15 -11.44 -2.16
N MET A 11 22.88 -12.67 -1.68
CA MET A 11 21.58 -13.32 -1.80
C MET A 11 21.23 -14.07 -0.52
N TYR A 12 20.00 -13.88 -0.03
CA TYR A 12 19.40 -14.68 1.02
C TYR A 12 18.09 -15.30 0.53
N HIS A 13 18.02 -16.63 0.59
CA HIS A 13 16.81 -17.39 0.32
C HIS A 13 16.36 -18.12 1.57
N SER A 14 15.10 -17.93 1.92
CA SER A 14 14.43 -18.68 3.00
C SER A 14 13.17 -19.33 2.46
N ASP A 15 13.14 -20.67 2.52
CA ASP A 15 12.03 -21.46 1.97
C ASP A 15 10.82 -21.51 2.93
N MET A 16 10.72 -22.59 3.70
CA MET A 16 9.55 -22.93 4.52
C MET A 16 9.90 -22.88 6.00
N TYR A 17 9.25 -21.99 6.74
CA TYR A 17 9.47 -21.81 8.16
C TYR A 17 8.17 -21.68 8.93
N TYR A 18 8.16 -22.29 10.11
CA TYR A 18 7.15 -22.13 11.14
C TYR A 18 7.83 -21.50 12.35
N CYS A 19 7.39 -20.33 12.76
CA CYS A 19 7.89 -19.72 14.00
C CYS A 19 6.86 -18.82 14.66
N ASP A 20 6.77 -18.86 15.98
CA ASP A 20 5.86 -17.97 16.72
C ASP A 20 6.26 -16.49 16.52
N LYS A 21 7.56 -16.19 16.53
CA LYS A 21 8.11 -14.84 16.36
C LYS A 21 9.42 -14.84 15.57
N TYR A 22 9.49 -13.95 14.60
CA TYR A 22 10.69 -13.63 13.84
C TYR A 22 11.03 -12.15 13.96
N HIS A 23 12.26 -11.85 14.39
CA HIS A 23 12.78 -10.49 14.47
C HIS A 23 14.11 -10.40 13.73
N SER A 24 14.20 -9.41 12.83
CA SER A 24 15.36 -9.20 11.99
C SER A 24 15.72 -7.71 11.98
N ASP A 25 16.92 -7.35 12.42
CA ASP A 25 17.26 -5.96 12.72
C ASP A 25 17.98 -5.21 11.59
N LYS A 26 19.14 -5.69 11.11
CA LYS A 26 19.92 -4.97 10.10
C LYS A 26 20.44 -5.90 9.01
N TYR A 27 20.07 -5.60 7.77
CA TYR A 27 20.47 -6.36 6.59
C TYR A 27 20.95 -5.41 5.51
N TYR A 28 22.15 -5.67 5.01
CA TYR A 28 22.61 -5.18 3.72
C TYR A 28 22.58 -6.37 2.76
N CYS A 29 21.68 -6.34 1.80
CA CYS A 29 21.51 -7.45 0.88
C CYS A 29 21.05 -6.96 -0.50
N ASP A 30 21.70 -7.43 -1.55
CA ASP A 30 21.27 -7.12 -2.92
C ASP A 30 19.91 -7.78 -3.19
N MET A 31 19.68 -8.99 -2.65
CA MET A 31 18.46 -9.75 -2.92
C MET A 31 18.00 -10.62 -1.73
N TYR A 32 16.83 -10.29 -1.18
CA TYR A 32 16.15 -11.09 -0.15
C TYR A 32 14.87 -11.73 -0.70
N HIS A 33 14.80 -13.06 -0.61
CA HIS A 33 13.64 -13.85 -1.01
C HIS A 33 13.13 -14.73 0.15
N CYS A 34 11.83 -14.63 0.41
CA CYS A 34 11.11 -15.44 1.37
C CYS A 34 9.87 -16.07 0.71
N ASP A 35 9.81 -17.40 0.68
CA ASP A 35 8.85 -18.14 -0.15
C ASP A 35 7.56 -18.55 0.56
N LYS A 36 7.63 -19.20 1.74
CA LYS A 36 6.45 -19.65 2.50
C LYS A 36 6.70 -19.54 3.99
N TYR A 37 5.96 -18.64 4.64
CA TYR A 37 6.07 -18.44 6.08
C TYR A 37 4.73 -18.56 6.78
N TYR A 38 4.73 -19.29 7.89
CA TYR A 38 3.67 -19.27 8.91
C TYR A 38 4.26 -18.68 10.17
N CYS A 39 3.78 -17.49 10.55
CA CYS A 39 4.29 -16.80 11.72
C CYS A 39 3.22 -15.98 12.40
N ASP A 40 3.09 -16.06 13.72
CA ASP A 40 2.15 -15.20 14.44
C ASP A 40 2.60 -13.73 14.33
N MET A 41 3.92 -13.47 14.37
CA MET A 41 4.48 -12.12 14.35
C MET A 41 5.82 -12.03 13.62
N TYR A 42 5.83 -11.30 12.50
CA TYR A 42 7.02 -11.04 11.70
C TYR A 42 7.39 -9.55 11.75
N HIS A 43 8.57 -9.24 12.29
CA HIS A 43 9.14 -7.90 12.27
C HIS A 43 10.44 -7.90 11.47
N CYS A 44 10.50 -7.04 10.46
CA CYS A 44 11.70 -6.82 9.67
C CYS A 44 12.03 -5.33 9.57
N TYR A 45 13.19 -4.96 10.10
CA TYR A 45 13.79 -3.67 9.90
C TYR A 45 14.84 -3.80 8.78
N MET A 46 14.67 -3.07 7.68
CA MET A 46 15.60 -3.09 6.55
C MET A 46 16.25 -1.72 6.35
N PHE A 47 17.59 -1.70 6.27
CA PHE A 47 18.37 -0.54 5.89
C PHE A 47 19.31 -0.92 4.75
N TYR A 48 18.92 -0.52 3.53
CA TYR A 48 19.52 -0.78 2.20
C TYR A 48 19.38 -2.21 1.67
N CYS A 49 18.43 -2.39 0.76
CA CYS A 49 18.30 -3.61 -0.03
C CYS A 49 17.84 -3.28 -1.44
N ASP A 50 18.53 -3.76 -2.46
CA ASP A 50 18.13 -3.46 -3.83
C ASP A 50 16.80 -4.15 -4.16
N LYS A 51 16.64 -5.43 -3.80
CA LYS A 51 15.43 -6.21 -4.08
C LYS A 51 14.93 -7.01 -2.90
N TYR A 52 13.69 -6.75 -2.51
CA TYR A 52 12.97 -7.52 -1.51
C TYR A 52 11.73 -8.20 -2.11
N HIS A 53 11.63 -9.51 -1.93
CA HIS A 53 10.48 -10.31 -2.32
C HIS A 53 10.01 -11.19 -1.17
N CYS A 54 8.73 -11.07 -0.83
CA CYS A 54 8.07 -12.00 0.08
C CYS A 54 6.81 -12.56 -0.60
N ASP A 55 6.84 -13.86 -0.85
CA ASP A 55 5.73 -14.63 -1.38
C ASP A 55 5.05 -15.45 -0.26
N LYS A 56 3.74 -15.68 -0.41
CA LYS A 56 2.92 -16.65 0.36
C LYS A 56 3.19 -16.67 1.86
N CYS A 57 2.92 -15.54 2.52
CA CYS A 57 2.94 -15.44 3.99
C CYS A 57 1.52 -15.55 4.59
N TYR A 58 1.40 -16.35 5.65
CA TYR A 58 0.26 -16.35 6.57
C TYR A 58 0.76 -15.81 7.91
N CYS A 59 0.27 -14.62 8.28
CA CYS A 59 0.79 -13.96 9.47
C CYS A 59 -0.26 -13.10 10.17
N ASP A 60 -0.46 -13.29 11.47
CA ASP A 60 -1.40 -12.45 12.24
C ASP A 60 -0.92 -11.00 12.26
N MET A 61 0.40 -10.78 12.42
CA MET A 61 0.97 -9.44 12.43
C MET A 61 2.29 -9.34 11.65
N TYR A 62 2.27 -8.57 10.57
CA TYR A 62 3.46 -8.21 9.82
C TYR A 62 3.80 -6.74 9.99
N HIS A 63 5.06 -6.46 10.32
CA HIS A 63 5.60 -5.11 10.43
C HIS A 63 6.91 -5.00 9.66
N CYS A 64 7.01 -4.02 8.77
CA CYS A 64 8.23 -3.77 8.04
C CYS A 64 8.56 -2.29 7.94
N ASP A 65 9.75 -1.93 8.41
CA ASP A 65 10.31 -0.60 8.28
C ASP A 65 11.46 -0.64 7.28
N LYS A 66 11.37 0.14 6.21
CA LYS A 66 12.38 0.22 5.15
C LYS A 66 12.86 1.64 4.93
N TYR A 67 14.18 1.81 4.83
CA TYR A 67 14.76 3.14 4.59
C TYR A 67 15.08 3.38 3.11
N HIS A 68 15.66 2.39 2.44
CA HIS A 68 15.98 2.45 1.02
C HIS A 68 15.78 1.07 0.40
N CYS A 69 14.91 0.98 -0.60
CA CYS A 69 14.62 -0.23 -1.37
C CYS A 69 14.40 0.12 -2.84
N ASP A 70 15.19 -0.40 -3.79
CA ASP A 70 14.87 -0.11 -5.19
C ASP A 70 13.55 -0.80 -5.57
N VAL A 71 13.41 -2.08 -5.22
CA VAL A 71 12.22 -2.87 -5.57
C VAL A 71 11.72 -3.71 -4.41
N CYS A 72 10.46 -3.54 -4.09
CA CYS A 72 9.79 -4.18 -2.98
C CYS A 72 8.49 -4.87 -3.46
N HIS A 73 8.45 -6.21 -3.43
CA HIS A 73 7.27 -7.00 -3.80
C HIS A 73 6.74 -7.84 -2.64
N TYR A 74 5.42 -7.76 -2.45
CA TYR A 74 4.69 -8.49 -1.43
C TYR A 74 3.48 -9.19 -2.01
N ASN A 75 3.47 -10.52 -1.96
CA ASN A 75 2.30 -11.33 -2.31
C ASN A 75 1.80 -12.10 -1.08
N LYS A 76 0.71 -11.63 -0.48
CA LYS A 76 0.14 -12.23 0.74
C LYS A 76 -1.27 -12.78 0.53
N TYR A 77 -1.52 -13.92 1.15
CA TYR A 77 -2.82 -14.57 1.07
C TYR A 77 -3.72 -14.17 2.24
N TYR A 78 -3.18 -14.20 3.46
CA TYR A 78 -3.92 -13.84 4.67
C TYR A 78 -3.02 -13.13 5.66
N CYS A 79 -3.45 -11.98 6.15
CA CYS A 79 -2.76 -11.25 7.21
C CYS A 79 -3.73 -10.44 8.06
N ASP A 80 -3.86 -10.68 9.37
CA ASP A 80 -4.81 -9.88 10.16
C ASP A 80 -4.38 -8.40 10.18
N LYS A 81 -3.08 -8.14 10.37
CA LYS A 81 -2.54 -6.78 10.40
C LYS A 81 -1.24 -6.65 9.63
N TYR A 82 -1.23 -5.73 8.68
CA TYR A 82 -0.05 -5.35 7.91
C TYR A 82 0.32 -3.88 8.20
N TYR A 83 1.56 -3.66 8.61
CA TYR A 83 2.17 -2.36 8.78
C TYR A 83 3.42 -2.27 7.90
N CYS A 84 3.50 -1.24 7.07
CA CYS A 84 4.69 -0.95 6.30
C CYS A 84 5.02 0.54 6.35
N TYR A 85 6.24 0.85 6.76
CA TYR A 85 6.78 2.20 6.79
C TYR A 85 7.97 2.25 5.84
N MET A 86 7.95 3.20 4.90
CA MET A 86 8.96 3.31 3.86
C MET A 86 9.44 4.75 3.69
N TYR A 87 10.76 4.94 3.70
CA TYR A 87 11.34 6.27 3.49
C TYR A 87 11.64 6.56 2.02
N HIS A 88 12.36 5.68 1.33
CA HIS A 88 12.56 5.75 -0.12
C HIS A 88 12.36 4.38 -0.78
N CYS A 89 11.60 4.36 -1.87
CA CYS A 89 11.52 3.19 -2.72
C CYS A 89 11.18 3.50 -4.17
N ASP A 90 11.94 3.01 -5.14
CA ASP A 90 11.62 3.28 -6.54
C ASP A 90 10.32 2.56 -6.93
N MET A 91 10.17 1.29 -6.54
CA MET A 91 8.98 0.50 -6.86
C MET A 91 8.48 -0.36 -5.70
N TYR A 92 7.22 -0.14 -5.31
CA TYR A 92 6.50 -0.95 -4.33
C TYR A 92 5.27 -1.63 -4.94
N TYR A 93 5.19 -2.95 -4.78
CA TYR A 93 4.06 -3.76 -5.20
C TYR A 93 3.54 -4.57 -4.00
N CYS A 94 2.24 -4.46 -3.72
CA CYS A 94 1.61 -5.22 -2.65
C CYS A 94 0.25 -5.78 -3.08
N ASP A 95 0.23 -7.09 -3.29
CA ASP A 95 -0.97 -7.85 -3.60
C ASP A 95 -1.41 -8.64 -2.36
N MET A 96 -2.63 -8.37 -1.89
CA MET A 96 -3.20 -9.04 -0.73
C MET A 96 -4.61 -9.57 -0.99
N ASN A 97 -4.82 -10.86 -0.70
CA ASN A 97 -6.15 -11.45 -0.82
C ASN A 97 -7.06 -11.11 0.37
N HIS A 98 -6.59 -11.32 1.60
CA HIS A 98 -7.36 -10.99 2.81
C HIS A 98 -6.49 -10.28 3.83
N CYS A 99 -6.94 -9.12 4.29
CA CYS A 99 -6.31 -8.44 5.41
C CYS A 99 -7.30 -7.64 6.25
N GLU A 100 -7.44 -7.89 7.56
CA GLU A 100 -8.35 -7.06 8.36
C GLU A 100 -7.89 -5.59 8.38
N LYS A 101 -6.57 -5.35 8.51
CA LYS A 101 -6.03 -4.00 8.62
C LYS A 101 -4.72 -3.82 7.87
N TYR A 102 -4.72 -2.92 6.91
CA TYR A 102 -3.55 -2.46 6.18
C TYR A 102 -3.21 -1.02 6.54
N TYR A 103 -1.97 -0.78 6.92
CA TYR A 103 -1.39 0.54 7.16
C TYR A 103 -0.09 0.65 6.37
N CYS A 104 0.01 1.68 5.51
CA CYS A 104 1.20 1.92 4.72
C CYS A 104 1.53 3.40 4.66
N ASP A 105 2.69 3.76 5.20
CA ASP A 105 3.20 5.13 5.19
C ASP A 105 4.45 5.18 4.32
N VAL A 106 4.43 6.00 3.26
CA VAL A 106 5.53 6.11 2.29
C VAL A 106 5.95 7.56 2.10
N TYR A 107 7.24 7.86 2.30
CA TYR A 107 7.73 9.23 2.19
C TYR A 107 8.12 9.61 0.75
N TYR A 108 8.86 8.74 0.05
CA TYR A 108 9.17 8.90 -1.38
C TYR A 108 8.99 7.58 -2.11
N CYS A 109 8.22 7.59 -3.20
CA CYS A 109 8.14 6.43 -4.09
C CYS A 109 7.84 6.74 -5.55
N ASP A 110 8.65 6.30 -6.50
CA ASP A 110 8.37 6.58 -7.92
C ASP A 110 7.12 5.81 -8.40
N MET A 111 6.95 4.57 -7.95
CA MET A 111 5.78 3.77 -8.30
C MET A 111 5.27 2.91 -7.15
N TYR A 112 4.02 3.16 -6.76
CA TYR A 112 3.29 2.34 -5.80
C TYR A 112 2.13 1.63 -6.50
N HIS A 113 2.05 0.31 -6.33
CA HIS A 113 0.96 -0.53 -6.80
C HIS A 113 0.43 -1.36 -5.63
N SER A 114 -0.88 -1.35 -5.42
CA SER A 114 -1.49 -2.24 -4.43
C SER A 114 -2.84 -2.78 -4.87
N ASP A 115 -2.93 -4.10 -4.95
CA ASP A 115 -4.17 -4.82 -5.21
C ASP A 115 -4.68 -5.49 -3.93
N MET A 116 -5.92 -5.20 -3.57
CA MET A 116 -6.55 -5.78 -2.39
C MET A 116 -7.92 -6.38 -2.67
N TYR A 117 -8.08 -7.67 -2.36
CA TYR A 117 -9.34 -8.35 -2.60
C TYR A 117 -10.34 -8.16 -1.45
N TYR A 118 -9.94 -8.43 -0.20
CA TYR A 118 -10.73 -8.14 1.00
C TYR A 118 -9.91 -7.39 2.04
N CYS A 119 -10.42 -6.24 2.50
CA CYS A 119 -9.83 -5.52 3.61
C CYS A 119 -10.81 -4.71 4.46
N ASP A 120 -10.96 -4.99 5.76
CA ASP A 120 -11.88 -4.19 6.60
C ASP A 120 -11.41 -2.73 6.73
N LYS A 121 -10.10 -2.52 6.89
CA LYS A 121 -9.52 -1.18 7.04
C LYS A 121 -8.24 -1.01 6.26
N TYR A 122 -8.27 -0.07 5.34
CA TYR A 122 -7.09 0.40 4.63
C TYR A 122 -6.77 1.85 5.01
N HIS A 123 -5.51 2.08 5.33
CA HIS A 123 -4.91 3.39 5.48
C HIS A 123 -3.63 3.44 4.66
N CYS A 124 -3.50 4.44 3.80
CA CYS A 124 -2.25 4.74 3.13
C CYS A 124 -1.99 6.24 3.11
N ASP A 125 -0.84 6.61 3.66
CA ASP A 125 -0.37 7.98 3.72
C ASP A 125 0.90 8.09 2.87
N MET A 126 0.90 9.01 1.91
CA MET A 126 2.02 9.21 1.00
C MET A 126 2.41 10.67 0.87
N TYR A 127 3.70 10.94 0.97
CA TYR A 127 4.21 12.31 0.91
C TYR A 127 4.60 12.71 -0.52
N TYR A 128 5.45 11.91 -1.18
CA TYR A 128 5.74 12.06 -2.61
C TYR A 128 5.60 10.73 -3.32
N CYS A 129 4.81 10.70 -4.39
CA CYS A 129 4.73 9.54 -5.26
C CYS A 129 4.52 9.91 -6.73
N ASP A 130 5.41 9.55 -7.66
CA ASP A 130 5.15 9.90 -9.07
C ASP A 130 3.90 9.17 -9.60
N LYS A 131 3.77 7.88 -9.27
CA LYS A 131 2.63 7.06 -9.73
C LYS A 131 2.08 6.19 -8.62
N TYR A 132 0.82 6.44 -8.27
CA TYR A 132 0.06 5.60 -7.37
C TYR A 132 -1.06 4.88 -8.11
N TYR A 133 -1.08 3.56 -8.00
CA TYR A 133 -2.14 2.68 -8.47
C TYR A 133 -2.64 1.84 -7.29
N CYS A 134 -3.94 1.85 -7.04
CA CYS A 134 -4.49 0.92 -6.07
C CYS A 134 -5.91 0.50 -6.42
N ASP A 135 -6.09 -0.82 -6.49
CA ASP A 135 -7.35 -1.47 -6.83
C ASP A 135 -7.87 -2.23 -5.62
N LYS A 136 -9.15 -2.02 -5.29
CA LYS A 136 -9.81 -2.74 -4.19
C LYS A 136 -11.13 -3.35 -4.59
N TYR A 137 -11.30 -4.62 -4.25
CA TYR A 137 -12.53 -5.33 -4.52
C TYR A 137 -13.57 -5.13 -3.41
N HIS A 138 -13.21 -5.42 -2.16
CA HIS A 138 -14.06 -5.19 -0.99
C HIS A 138 -13.29 -4.51 0.12
N CYS A 139 -13.79 -3.38 0.61
CA CYS A 139 -13.21 -2.71 1.76
C CYS A 139 -14.21 -1.93 2.62
N ASP A 140 -14.38 -2.23 3.91
CA ASP A 140 -15.34 -1.47 4.73
C ASP A 140 -14.92 0.00 4.86
N LYS A 141 -13.62 0.23 5.10
CA LYS A 141 -13.09 1.59 5.29
C LYS A 141 -11.77 1.79 4.59
N CYS A 142 -11.72 2.83 3.77
CA CYS A 142 -10.51 3.23 3.08
C CYS A 142 -10.21 4.71 3.34
N TYR A 143 -8.98 4.97 3.76
CA TYR A 143 -8.40 6.29 3.96
C TYR A 143 -7.12 6.37 3.13
N CYS A 144 -7.03 7.40 2.29
CA CYS A 144 -5.89 7.65 1.44
C CYS A 144 -5.51 9.13 1.49
N ASP A 145 -4.38 9.45 2.12
CA ASP A 145 -3.88 10.83 2.20
C ASP A 145 -2.61 10.96 1.34
N MET A 146 -2.65 11.89 0.39
CA MET A 146 -1.56 12.13 -0.56
C MET A 146 -1.17 13.60 -0.58
N TYR A 147 0.11 13.89 -0.39
CA TYR A 147 0.60 15.26 -0.43
C TYR A 147 1.01 15.70 -1.85
N HIS A 148 1.86 14.94 -2.54
CA HIS A 148 2.24 15.18 -3.93
C HIS A 148 2.23 13.90 -4.75
N CYS A 149 1.53 13.91 -5.89
CA CYS A 149 1.56 12.80 -6.83
C CYS A 149 1.34 13.18 -8.29
N ASP A 150 2.20 12.81 -9.24
CA ASP A 150 1.95 13.15 -10.64
C ASP A 150 0.72 12.40 -11.18
N LYS A 151 0.58 11.11 -10.84
CA LYS A 151 -0.56 10.30 -11.28
C LYS A 151 -1.11 9.43 -10.17
N TYR A 152 -2.34 9.73 -9.77
CA TYR A 152 -3.13 8.95 -8.82
C TYR A 152 -4.25 8.21 -9.55
N CYS A 153 -4.22 6.89 -9.53
CA CYS A 153 -5.27 6.01 -10.05
C CYS A 153 -5.77 5.12 -8.92
N PHE A 154 -7.08 5.14 -8.69
CA PHE A 154 -7.65 4.37 -7.60
C PHE A 154 -9.03 3.84 -7.94
N ASP A 155 -9.17 2.52 -7.98
CA ASP A 155 -10.41 1.87 -8.37
C ASP A 155 -10.97 1.04 -7.21
N VAL A 156 -12.27 1.18 -6.94
CA VAL A 156 -12.94 0.45 -5.86
C VAL A 156 -14.27 -0.13 -6.31
N TYR A 157 -14.41 -1.44 -6.13
CA TYR A 157 -15.64 -2.13 -6.46
C TYR A 157 -16.70 -1.99 -5.37
N HIS A 158 -16.39 -2.38 -4.13
CA HIS A 158 -17.27 -2.19 -2.97
C HIS A 158 -16.52 -1.55 -1.80
N CYS A 159 -17.06 -0.46 -1.27
CA CYS A 159 -16.56 0.10 -0.02
C CYS A 159 -17.62 0.86 0.77
N ASP A 160 -17.78 0.61 2.07
CA ASP A 160 -18.78 1.35 2.86
C ASP A 160 -18.38 2.82 3.02
N LYS A 161 -17.09 3.08 3.31
CA LYS A 161 -16.60 4.44 3.56
C LYS A 161 -15.25 4.69 2.91
N TYR A 162 -15.21 5.69 2.06
CA TYR A 162 -14.00 6.18 1.42
C TYR A 162 -13.74 7.63 1.80
N TYR A 163 -12.53 7.88 2.28
CA TYR A 163 -11.98 9.21 2.56
C TYR A 163 -10.68 9.36 1.80
N CYS A 164 -10.53 10.45 1.04
CA CYS A 164 -9.30 10.72 0.32
C CYS A 164 -8.98 12.21 0.28
N GLU A 165 -7.81 12.57 0.81
CA GLU A 165 -7.28 13.91 0.74
C GLU A 165 -6.08 13.94 -0.21
N VAL A 166 -6.13 14.80 -1.22
CA VAL A 166 -5.02 15.00 -2.17
C VAL A 166 -4.67 16.48 -2.27
N TYR A 167 -3.44 16.84 -1.91
CA TYR A 167 -3.00 18.23 -1.98
C TYR A 167 -2.61 18.65 -3.40
N HIS A 168 -1.69 17.94 -4.02
CA HIS A 168 -1.21 18.23 -5.37
C HIS A 168 -1.19 16.97 -6.22
N CYS A 169 -1.87 17.02 -7.36
CA CYS A 169 -1.81 15.92 -8.32
C CYS A 169 -2.04 16.32 -9.78
N ASP A 170 -1.15 15.97 -10.71
CA ASP A 170 -1.37 16.32 -12.12
C ASP A 170 -2.54 15.54 -12.71
N VAL A 171 -2.65 14.25 -12.39
CA VAL A 171 -3.70 13.37 -12.91
C VAL A 171 -4.32 12.55 -11.80
N TYR A 172 -5.58 12.83 -11.49
CA TYR A 172 -6.40 12.02 -10.60
C TYR A 172 -7.45 11.25 -11.39
N HIS A 173 -7.38 9.93 -11.35
CA HIS A 173 -8.37 9.01 -11.88
C HIS A 173 -8.98 8.18 -10.75
N TYR A 174 -10.29 8.03 -10.76
CA TYR A 174 -10.99 7.26 -9.74
C TYR A 174 -12.26 6.62 -10.26
N ASP A 175 -12.31 5.31 -10.23
CA ASP A 175 -13.53 4.58 -10.55
C ASP A 175 -14.12 3.92 -9.31
N LYS A 176 -15.44 4.03 -9.19
CA LYS A 176 -16.19 3.42 -8.10
C LYS A 176 -17.50 2.82 -8.55
N TYR A 177 -17.72 1.57 -8.16
CA TYR A 177 -18.97 0.87 -8.41
C TYR A 177 -19.98 1.05 -7.27
N TYR A 178 -19.62 0.72 -6.03
CA TYR A 178 -20.54 0.79 -4.89
C TYR A 178 -19.90 1.41 -3.65
N CYS A 179 -20.59 2.39 -3.04
CA CYS A 179 -20.25 2.87 -1.72
C CYS A 179 -21.32 3.65 -0.98
N ASP A 180 -21.40 3.46 0.32
CA ASP A 180 -22.36 4.21 1.14
C ASP A 180 -21.91 5.65 1.35
N LYS A 181 -20.62 5.89 1.64
CA LYS A 181 -20.08 7.24 1.93
C LYS A 181 -18.77 7.52 1.22
N TYR A 182 -18.78 8.52 0.35
CA TYR A 182 -17.60 9.06 -0.29
C TYR A 182 -17.32 10.49 0.18
N HIS A 183 -16.10 10.72 0.65
CA HIS A 183 -15.53 12.02 0.92
C HIS A 183 -14.20 12.16 0.21
N SER A 184 -14.02 13.23 -0.56
CA SER A 184 -12.72 13.55 -1.13
C SER A 184 -12.47 15.05 -1.19
N ASP A 185 -11.30 15.46 -0.68
CA ASP A 185 -10.86 16.85 -0.66
C ASP A 185 -9.60 16.99 -1.53
N LYS A 186 -9.63 17.94 -2.47
CA LYS A 186 -8.57 18.13 -3.46
C LYS A 186 -8.21 19.59 -3.60
N TYR A 187 -6.93 19.92 -3.43
CA TYR A 187 -6.52 21.32 -3.45
C TYR A 187 -6.04 21.78 -4.82
N TYR A 188 -5.14 21.04 -5.46
CA TYR A 188 -4.58 21.37 -6.76
C TYR A 188 -4.52 20.12 -7.62
N CYS A 189 -5.31 20.10 -8.70
CA CYS A 189 -5.29 18.98 -9.62
C CYS A 189 -5.42 19.39 -11.09
N ASP A 190 -4.46 19.08 -11.96
CA ASP A 190 -4.56 19.52 -13.37
C ASP A 190 -5.67 18.76 -14.11
N MET A 191 -5.78 17.44 -13.91
CA MET A 191 -6.79 16.61 -14.55
C MET A 191 -7.50 15.71 -13.54
N TYR A 192 -8.81 15.84 -13.44
CA TYR A 192 -9.68 15.00 -12.64
C TYR A 192 -10.59 14.17 -13.56
N HIS A 193 -10.60 12.86 -13.36
CA HIS A 193 -11.57 11.91 -13.89
C HIS A 193 -12.20 11.12 -12.74
N SER A 194 -13.53 10.99 -12.73
CA SER A 194 -14.14 9.99 -11.87
C SER A 194 -15.43 9.38 -12.39
N ASP A 195 -15.51 8.05 -12.37
CA ASP A 195 -16.73 7.33 -12.74
C ASP A 195 -17.36 6.70 -11.49
N LYS A 196 -18.66 6.94 -11.30
CA LYS A 196 -19.38 6.53 -10.09
C LYS A 196 -20.75 5.96 -10.43
N TYR A 197 -20.98 4.69 -10.11
CA TYR A 197 -22.26 4.04 -10.43
C TYR A 197 -23.27 4.11 -9.28
N TYR A 198 -22.87 3.74 -8.06
CA TYR A 198 -23.75 3.72 -6.89
C TYR A 198 -23.09 4.34 -5.65
N CYS A 199 -23.61 5.48 -5.22
CA CYS A 199 -23.16 6.16 -4.01
C CYS A 199 -24.32 6.78 -3.22
N ASP A 200 -24.49 6.43 -1.95
CA ASP A 200 -25.59 6.96 -1.11
C ASP A 200 -25.29 8.39 -0.62
N MET A 201 -24.08 8.62 -0.11
CA MET A 201 -23.63 9.92 0.40
C MET A 201 -22.33 10.33 -0.30
N TYR A 202 -22.34 11.52 -0.90
CA TYR A 202 -21.26 12.01 -1.73
C TYR A 202 -20.84 13.43 -1.34
N HIS A 203 -19.55 13.58 -1.04
CA HIS A 203 -18.89 14.86 -0.82
C HIS A 203 -17.58 14.88 -1.59
N CYS A 204 -17.43 15.87 -2.48
CA CYS A 204 -16.17 16.14 -3.16
C CYS A 204 -15.93 17.64 -3.15
N TYR A 205 -14.82 18.05 -2.55
CA TYR A 205 -14.35 19.41 -2.58
C TYR A 205 -13.12 19.49 -3.48
N MET A 206 -13.13 20.44 -4.41
CA MET A 206 -12.01 20.70 -5.28
C MET A 206 -11.77 22.20 -5.37
N PHE A 207 -10.57 22.64 -4.99
CA PHE A 207 -10.22 24.07 -4.95
C PHE A 207 -9.74 24.56 -6.32
N TYR A 208 -8.80 23.85 -6.95
CA TYR A 208 -8.28 24.18 -8.28
C TYR A 208 -8.21 22.95 -9.17
N CYS A 209 -8.79 23.08 -10.38
CA CYS A 209 -8.65 22.06 -11.42
C CYS A 209 -8.77 22.59 -12.84
N ASP A 210 -7.84 22.20 -13.70
CA ASP A 210 -7.79 22.64 -15.11
C ASP A 210 -8.78 21.86 -15.99
N LYS A 211 -8.92 20.55 -15.77
CA LYS A 211 -9.84 19.68 -16.53
C LYS A 211 -10.61 18.73 -15.61
N TYR A 212 -11.94 18.72 -15.76
CA TYR A 212 -12.83 17.90 -14.95
C TYR A 212 -13.76 17.04 -15.81
N HIS A 213 -13.71 15.72 -15.58
CA HIS A 213 -14.63 14.74 -16.14
C HIS A 213 -15.22 13.88 -15.02
N CYS A 214 -16.54 13.70 -15.03
CA CYS A 214 -17.22 12.86 -14.07
C CYS A 214 -18.44 12.21 -14.70
N ASP A 215 -18.43 10.87 -14.76
CA ASP A 215 -19.58 10.09 -15.20
C ASP A 215 -20.35 9.52 -14.00
N LYS A 216 -21.64 9.28 -14.23
CA LYS A 216 -22.63 8.79 -13.26
C LYS A 216 -23.18 7.44 -13.71
#